data_AF-A0A2W4IQ81-F1
#
_entry.id   AF-A0A2W4IQ81-F1
#
_cell.length_a   1.000
_cell.length_b   1.000
_cell.length_c   1.000
_cell.angle_alpha   90.00
_cell.angle_beta   90.00
_cell.angle_gamma   90.00
#
_symmetry.space_group_name_H-M   'P 1'
#
loop_
_entity.id
_entity.type
_entity.pdbx_description
1 polymer ?
#
loop_
_entity_poly.entity_id
_entity_poly.type
_entity_poly.pdbx_seq_one_letter_code
_entity_poly.pdbx_strand_id
1 'polypeptide(L)'
;MYEAGADDAELERLVREALPGLLAQETQLTASDRGIAFRQILDEIVGHGPIESLLRDNDVTEIMVNAWDRIYVERFGRIQQVETAFLDEAHLRRVIDKIVSRVGRRVDEGSPMVDARLPDGSRVNAVIPPVSLDGW
;
A
#
# COMPACT_ATOMS: atom_id res chain seq x y z
N MET A 1 1.49 23.79 0.39
CA MET A 1 1.82 23.65 1.83
C MET A 1 1.03 22.42 2.29
N TYR A 2 1.69 21.28 2.46
CA TYR A 2 1.01 19.98 2.66
C TYR A 2 0.72 19.76 4.15
N GLU A 3 -0.56 19.81 4.52
CA GLU A 3 -1.10 19.40 5.84
C GLU A 3 -1.38 17.88 5.94
N ALA A 4 -1.06 17.10 4.89
CA ALA A 4 -1.43 15.68 4.80
C ALA A 4 -0.81 14.77 5.88
N GLY A 5 0.36 15.12 6.43
CA GLY A 5 1.03 14.29 7.43
C GLY A 5 0.39 14.35 8.83
N ALA A 6 -0.32 15.42 9.15
CA ALA A 6 -1.05 15.56 10.41
C ALA A 6 -2.39 14.79 10.35
N ASP A 7 -3.05 14.84 9.19
CA ASP A 7 -4.31 14.12 8.95
C ASP A 7 -4.12 12.60 8.95
N ASP A 8 -3.05 12.08 8.32
CA ASP A 8 -2.81 10.64 8.28
C ASP A 8 -2.51 10.03 9.66
N ALA A 9 -1.73 10.74 10.49
CA ALA A 9 -1.39 10.28 11.84
C ALA A 9 -2.58 10.34 12.79
N GLU A 10 -3.41 11.38 12.67
CA GLU A 10 -4.65 11.50 13.44
C GLU A 10 -5.69 10.50 12.99
N LEU A 11 -5.84 10.29 11.67
CA LEU A 11 -6.70 9.25 11.10
C LEU A 11 -6.27 7.86 11.57
N GLU A 12 -4.96 7.57 11.57
CA GLU A 12 -4.41 6.33 12.11
C GLU A 12 -4.81 6.13 13.57
N ARG A 13 -4.64 7.17 14.41
CA ARG A 13 -4.99 7.13 15.82
C ARG A 13 -6.49 6.86 16.01
N LEU A 14 -7.34 7.61 15.30
CA LEU A 14 -8.79 7.46 15.34
C LEU A 14 -9.24 6.05 14.93
N VAL A 15 -8.64 5.49 13.88
CA VAL A 15 -8.97 4.13 13.41
C VAL A 15 -8.52 3.07 14.42
N ARG A 16 -7.31 3.19 14.99
CA ARG A 16 -6.82 2.26 16.02
C ARG A 16 -7.70 2.26 17.28
N GLU A 17 -8.26 3.42 17.63
CA GLU A 17 -9.16 3.57 18.79
C GLU A 17 -10.58 3.07 18.51
N ALA A 18 -11.15 3.39 17.35
CA ALA A 18 -12.55 3.11 17.05
C ALA A 18 -12.81 1.70 16.50
N LEU A 19 -11.90 1.18 15.67
CA LEU A 19 -12.12 -0.05 14.91
C LEU A 19 -12.33 -1.31 15.79
N PRO A 20 -11.61 -1.51 16.91
CA PRO A 20 -11.85 -2.66 17.78
C PRO A 20 -13.29 -2.68 18.32
N GLY A 21 -13.85 -1.51 18.64
CA GLY A 21 -15.21 -1.36 19.12
C GLY A 21 -16.25 -1.72 18.05
N LEU A 22 -16.02 -1.28 16.80
CA LEU A 22 -16.88 -1.62 15.66
C LEU A 22 -16.86 -3.12 15.34
N LEU A 23 -15.66 -3.72 15.27
CA LEU A 23 -15.52 -5.16 15.01
C LEU A 23 -16.13 -6.01 16.14
N ALA A 24 -16.13 -5.53 17.39
CA ALA A 24 -16.77 -6.24 18.49
C ALA A 24 -18.30 -6.30 18.37
N GLN A 25 -18.92 -5.39 17.61
CA GLN A 25 -20.37 -5.41 17.32
C GLN A 25 -20.72 -6.45 16.24
N GLU A 26 -19.75 -6.89 15.44
CA GLU A 26 -19.92 -7.92 14.42
C GLU A 26 -19.91 -9.32 15.06
N THR A 27 -21.08 -9.77 15.50
CA THR A 27 -21.28 -11.06 16.19
C THR A 27 -21.08 -12.28 15.29
N GLN A 28 -21.11 -12.09 13.97
CA GLN A 28 -20.93 -13.16 12.98
C GLN A 28 -19.46 -13.55 12.77
N LEU A 29 -18.51 -12.72 13.19
CA LEU A 29 -17.09 -12.99 13.03
C LEU A 29 -16.53 -13.77 14.24
N THR A 30 -15.63 -14.71 13.99
CA THR A 30 -14.85 -15.29 15.09
C THR A 30 -13.82 -14.28 15.61
N ALA A 31 -13.23 -14.55 16.78
CA ALA A 31 -12.13 -13.72 17.28
C ALA A 31 -10.93 -13.70 16.33
N SER A 32 -10.68 -14.80 15.61
CA SER A 32 -9.63 -14.89 14.61
C SER A 32 -9.96 -14.03 13.39
N ASP A 33 -11.18 -14.13 12.85
CA ASP A 33 -11.62 -13.35 11.70
C ASP A 33 -11.63 -11.85 11.99
N ARG A 34 -12.04 -11.44 13.20
CA ARG A 34 -11.93 -10.04 13.65
C ARG A 34 -10.48 -9.57 13.66
N GLY A 35 -9.55 -10.39 14.13
CA GLY A 35 -8.12 -10.05 14.13
C GLY A 35 -7.50 -9.98 12.72
N ILE A 36 -8.06 -10.71 11.76
CA ILE A 36 -7.67 -10.63 10.34
C ILE A 36 -8.25 -9.34 9.73
N ALA A 37 -9.55 -9.10 9.89
CA ALA A 37 -10.23 -7.91 9.39
C ALA A 37 -9.62 -6.62 9.95
N PHE A 38 -9.31 -6.59 11.25
CA PHE A 38 -8.62 -5.46 11.89
C PHE A 38 -7.28 -5.14 11.22
N ARG A 39 -6.49 -6.17 10.92
CA ARG A 39 -5.20 -5.99 10.22
C ARG A 39 -5.39 -5.51 8.79
N GLN A 40 -6.31 -6.09 8.04
CA GLN A 40 -6.58 -5.69 6.66
C GLN A 40 -7.02 -4.22 6.57
N ILE A 41 -7.91 -3.78 7.47
CA ILE A 41 -8.38 -2.39 7.49
C ILE A 41 -7.26 -1.43 7.92
N LEU A 42 -6.41 -1.83 8.88
CA LEU A 42 -5.24 -1.04 9.23
C LEU A 42 -4.23 -0.96 8.07
N ASP A 43 -3.98 -2.06 7.37
CA ASP A 43 -3.09 -2.08 6.22
C ASP A 43 -3.61 -1.15 5.10
N GLU A 44 -4.92 -1.12 4.89
CA GLU A 44 -5.59 -0.23 3.93
C GLU A 44 -5.46 1.25 4.29
N ILE A 45 -5.70 1.60 5.56
CA ILE A 45 -5.74 3.02 5.99
C ILE A 45 -4.33 3.55 6.31
N VAL A 46 -3.51 2.73 6.96
CA VAL A 46 -2.25 3.12 7.60
C VAL A 46 -1.04 2.53 6.88
N GLY A 47 -1.18 1.33 6.34
CA GLY A 47 -0.14 0.64 5.58
C GLY A 47 -0.05 1.08 4.13
N HIS A 48 0.50 0.17 3.32
CA HIS A 48 0.62 0.32 1.87
C HIS A 48 -0.53 -0.38 1.11
N GLY A 49 -1.70 -0.51 1.73
CA GLY A 49 -2.86 -1.17 1.13
C GLY A 49 -2.58 -2.65 0.81
N PRO A 50 -2.99 -3.15 -0.36
CA PRO A 50 -2.97 -4.58 -0.66
C PRO A 50 -1.56 -5.19 -0.73
N ILE A 51 -0.53 -4.38 -0.97
CA ILE A 51 0.88 -4.85 -1.05
C ILE A 51 1.53 -5.00 0.33
N GLU A 52 0.91 -4.50 1.41
CA GLU A 52 1.46 -4.59 2.77
C GLU A 52 1.67 -6.04 3.23
N SER A 53 0.76 -6.94 2.83
CA SER A 53 0.89 -8.37 3.10
C SER A 53 2.08 -8.99 2.36
N LEU A 54 2.36 -8.54 1.13
CA LEU A 54 3.46 -9.00 0.28
C LEU A 54 4.81 -8.49 0.80
N LEU A 55 4.85 -7.26 1.30
CA LEU A 55 6.05 -6.66 1.92
C LEU A 55 6.50 -7.40 3.18
N ARG A 56 5.58 -8.05 3.89
CA ARG A 56 5.88 -8.83 5.10
C ARG A 56 6.27 -10.28 4.81
N ASP A 57 6.21 -10.70 3.55
CA ASP A 57 6.50 -12.06 3.15
C ASP A 57 7.99 -12.22 2.80
N ASN A 58 8.71 -12.98 3.62
CA ASN A 58 10.16 -13.17 3.46
C ASN A 58 10.55 -13.94 2.18
N ASP A 59 9.62 -14.64 1.54
CA ASP A 59 9.88 -15.34 0.29
C ASP A 59 9.77 -14.40 -0.92
N VAL A 60 9.23 -13.19 -0.74
CA VAL A 60 9.09 -12.17 -1.80
C VAL A 60 10.35 -11.32 -1.88
N THR A 61 11.00 -11.32 -3.04
CA THR A 61 12.20 -10.53 -3.30
C THR A 61 11.91 -9.23 -4.05
N GLU A 62 10.84 -9.22 -4.85
CA GLU A 62 10.41 -8.06 -5.63
C GLU A 62 8.89 -8.01 -5.73
N ILE A 63 8.32 -6.80 -5.70
CA ILE A 63 6.90 -6.53 -5.93
C ILE A 63 6.80 -5.57 -7.12
N MET A 64 6.09 -5.98 -8.16
CA MET A 64 5.86 -5.19 -9.36
C MET A 64 4.36 -4.90 -9.48
N VAL A 65 4.01 -3.62 -9.65
CA VAL A 65 2.62 -3.18 -9.81
C VAL A 65 2.51 -2.51 -11.16
N ASN A 66 1.96 -3.23 -12.14
CA ASN A 66 1.85 -2.74 -13.52
C ASN A 66 0.55 -1.97 -13.75
N ALA A 67 -0.48 -2.30 -12.98
CA ALA A 67 -1.76 -1.61 -12.93
C ALA A 67 -2.42 -1.85 -11.57
N TRP A 68 -3.49 -1.13 -11.27
CA TRP A 68 -4.23 -1.28 -10.01
C TRP A 68 -4.73 -2.72 -9.80
N ASP A 69 -5.03 -3.46 -10.87
CA ASP A 69 -5.50 -4.85 -10.87
C ASP A 69 -4.43 -5.88 -11.25
N ARG A 70 -3.18 -5.43 -11.46
CA ARG A 70 -2.11 -6.26 -12.01
C ARG A 70 -0.84 -6.15 -11.19
N ILE A 71 -0.74 -7.05 -10.21
CA ILE A 71 0.37 -7.13 -9.27
C ILE A 71 1.10 -8.46 -9.47
N TYR A 72 2.43 -8.38 -9.51
CA TYR A 72 3.33 -9.52 -9.59
C TYR A 72 4.31 -9.50 -8.42
N VAL A 73 4.76 -10.69 -8.03
CA VAL A 73 5.85 -10.85 -7.07
C VAL A 73 6.89 -11.80 -7.62
N GLU A 74 8.15 -11.56 -7.28
CA GLU A 74 9.21 -12.54 -7.46
C GLU A 74 9.37 -13.38 -6.19
N ARG A 75 9.33 -14.71 -6.33
CA ARG A 75 9.66 -15.67 -5.27
C ARG A 75 10.59 -16.72 -5.79
N PHE A 76 11.68 -16.98 -5.07
CA PHE A 76 12.67 -18.00 -5.44
C PHE A 76 13.15 -17.88 -6.91
N GLY A 77 13.32 -16.65 -7.41
CA GLY A 77 13.74 -16.39 -8.79
C GLY A 77 12.64 -16.52 -9.85
N ARG A 78 11.36 -16.62 -9.44
CA ARG A 78 10.21 -16.78 -10.36
C ARG A 78 9.19 -15.68 -10.15
N ILE A 79 8.81 -15.04 -11.26
CA ILE A 79 7.75 -14.04 -11.29
C ILE A 79 6.39 -14.77 -11.32
N GLN A 80 5.48 -14.37 -10.45
CA GLN A 80 4.11 -14.88 -10.38
C GLN A 80 3.11 -13.74 -10.17
N GLN A 81 1.96 -13.82 -10.84
CA GLN A 81 0.86 -12.90 -10.59
C GLN A 81 0.17 -13.26 -9.27
N VAL A 82 -0.23 -12.25 -8.49
CA VAL A 82 -1.01 -12.45 -7.27
C VAL A 82 -2.47 -12.07 -7.49
N GLU A 83 -3.37 -12.63 -6.69
CA GLU A 83 -4.81 -12.33 -6.75
C GLU A 83 -5.18 -10.98 -6.12
N THR A 84 -4.25 -10.38 -5.37
CA THR A 84 -4.49 -9.09 -4.70
C THR A 84 -4.48 -7.94 -5.71
N ALA A 85 -5.31 -6.93 -5.46
CA ALA A 85 -5.45 -5.74 -6.30
C ALA A 85 -5.71 -4.51 -5.44
N PHE A 86 -5.36 -3.34 -5.96
CA PHE A 86 -5.88 -2.07 -5.46
C PHE A 86 -7.36 -1.94 -5.83
N LEU A 87 -8.04 -0.96 -5.24
CA LEU A 87 -9.46 -0.74 -5.51
C LEU A 87 -9.67 -0.11 -6.89
N ASP A 88 -8.81 0.85 -7.23
CA ASP A 88 -8.78 1.59 -8.47
C ASP A 88 -7.42 2.29 -8.64
N GLU A 89 -7.22 3.01 -9.76
CA GLU A 89 -6.01 3.79 -10.01
C GLU A 89 -5.78 4.89 -8.97
N ALA A 90 -6.85 5.49 -8.45
CA ALA A 90 -6.76 6.53 -7.42
C ALA A 90 -6.21 5.96 -6.10
N HIS A 91 -6.61 4.74 -5.74
CA HIS A 91 -6.09 4.03 -4.58
C HIS A 91 -4.61 3.71 -4.76
N LEU A 92 -4.22 3.13 -5.90
CA LEU A 92 -2.81 2.91 -6.21
C LEU A 92 -2.01 4.22 -6.10
N ARG A 93 -2.53 5.32 -6.65
CA ARG A 93 -1.85 6.63 -6.58
C ARG A 93 -1.66 7.13 -5.15
N ARG A 94 -2.68 7.03 -4.29
CA ARG A 94 -2.58 7.41 -2.87
C ARG A 94 -1.48 6.64 -2.17
N VAL A 95 -1.38 5.33 -2.41
CA VAL A 95 -0.34 4.48 -1.80
C VAL A 95 1.06 4.87 -2.30
N ILE A 96 1.22 5.15 -3.60
CA ILE A 96 2.49 5.62 -4.16
C ILE A 96 2.92 6.95 -3.53
N ASP A 97 2.01 7.93 -3.46
CA ASP A 97 2.30 9.23 -2.86
C ASP A 97 2.71 9.09 -1.39
N LYS A 98 2.07 8.16 -0.65
CA LYS A 98 2.42 7.82 0.74
C LYS A 98 3.81 7.20 0.88
N ILE A 99 4.18 6.26 0.01
CA ILE A 99 5.53 5.65 0.01
C ILE A 99 6.58 6.72 -0.27
N VAL A 100 6.36 7.51 -1.32
CA VAL A 100 7.31 8.50 -1.83
C VAL A 100 7.50 9.67 -0.87
N SER A 101 6.41 10.13 -0.24
CA SER A 101 6.45 11.22 0.76
C SER A 101 7.27 10.85 2.00
N ARG A 102 7.20 9.59 2.47
CA ARG A 102 8.03 9.09 3.59
C ARG A 102 9.54 9.13 3.28
N VAL A 103 9.92 9.05 2.01
CA VAL A 103 11.33 9.14 1.56
C VAL A 103 11.74 10.60 1.24
N GLY A 104 10.85 11.57 1.47
CA GLY A 104 11.10 12.99 1.18
C GLY A 104 11.21 13.29 -0.32
N ARG A 105 10.62 12.43 -1.17
CA ARG A 105 10.56 12.60 -2.61
C ARG A 105 9.15 13.05 -3.02
N ARG A 106 9.00 13.44 -4.30
CA ARG A 106 7.71 13.77 -4.91
C ARG A 106 7.61 13.09 -6.27
N VAL A 107 6.41 12.61 -6.57
CA VAL A 107 6.05 12.04 -7.87
C VAL A 107 4.77 12.71 -8.31
N ASP A 108 4.86 13.52 -9.35
CA ASP A 108 3.73 14.28 -9.91
C ASP A 108 3.91 14.44 -11.42
N GLU A 109 2.93 15.03 -12.10
CA GLU A 109 2.95 15.15 -13.56
C GLU A 109 4.19 15.89 -14.09
N GLY A 110 4.85 16.72 -13.26
CA GLY A 110 6.11 17.39 -13.60
C GLY A 110 7.36 16.56 -13.27
N SER A 111 7.23 15.48 -12.51
CA SER A 111 8.31 14.54 -12.14
C SER A 111 7.73 13.13 -12.00
N PRO A 112 7.48 12.44 -13.14
CA PRO A 112 6.69 11.21 -13.15
C PRO A 112 7.45 9.99 -12.66
N MET A 113 8.75 10.10 -12.38
CA MET A 113 9.61 8.98 -12.01
C MET A 113 10.26 9.20 -10.65
N VAL A 114 10.32 8.15 -9.84
CA VAL A 114 11.08 8.10 -8.59
C VAL A 114 11.90 6.82 -8.49
N ASP A 115 13.14 6.98 -8.02
CA ASP A 115 13.95 5.92 -7.46
C ASP A 115 14.33 6.35 -6.04
N ALA A 116 13.97 5.54 -5.05
CA ALA A 116 14.16 5.83 -3.65
C ALA A 116 14.51 4.57 -2.85
N ARG A 117 15.19 4.77 -1.73
CA ARG A 117 15.46 3.72 -0.75
C ARG A 117 14.58 3.93 0.46
N LEU A 118 13.83 2.90 0.84
CA LEU A 118 12.97 2.94 2.03
C LEU A 118 13.81 2.77 3.30
N PRO A 119 13.29 3.16 4.49
CA PRO A 119 14.00 3.03 5.76
C PRO A 119 14.42 1.60 6.13
N ASP A 120 13.71 0.59 5.63
CA ASP A 120 14.03 -0.83 5.79
C ASP A 120 15.17 -1.30 4.86
N GLY A 121 15.67 -0.43 3.99
CA GLY A 121 16.74 -0.71 3.03
C GLY A 121 16.27 -1.18 1.65
N SER A 122 14.98 -1.48 1.48
CA SER A 122 14.39 -1.85 0.19
C SER A 122 14.40 -0.68 -0.80
N ARG A 123 14.18 -0.97 -2.09
CA ARG A 123 14.12 0.04 -3.15
C ARG A 123 12.72 0.15 -3.69
N VAL A 124 12.30 1.38 -3.98
CA VAL A 124 11.07 1.67 -4.71
C VAL A 124 11.43 2.36 -6.00
N ASN A 125 10.95 1.80 -7.11
CA ASN A 125 10.92 2.46 -8.40
C ASN A 125 9.46 2.67 -8.79
N ALA A 126 9.12 3.89 -9.19
CA ALA A 126 7.77 4.21 -9.59
C ALA A 126 7.75 5.19 -10.78
N VAL A 127 6.90 4.93 -11.78
CA VAL A 127 6.63 5.74 -12.98
C VAL A 127 5.12 5.99 -13.17
N ILE A 128 4.64 7.20 -12.94
CA ILE A 128 3.22 7.56 -13.14
C ILE A 128 2.92 8.04 -14.59
N PRO A 129 1.67 7.92 -15.08
CA PRO A 129 1.23 8.52 -16.35
C PRO A 129 1.48 10.04 -16.43
N PRO A 130 1.66 10.63 -17.63
CA PRO A 130 1.35 10.11 -18.97
C PRO A 130 2.50 9.39 -19.69
N VAL A 131 3.61 9.07 -19.01
CA VAL A 131 4.76 8.40 -19.65
C VAL A 131 4.50 6.90 -19.89
N SER A 132 3.42 6.35 -19.32
CA SER A 132 2.91 5.00 -19.56
C SER A 132 1.57 5.05 -20.31
N LEU A 133 1.56 4.57 -21.56
CA LEU A 133 0.37 4.51 -22.41
C LEU A 133 -0.51 3.27 -22.15
N ASP A 134 -0.02 2.25 -21.42
CA ASP A 134 -0.76 0.99 -21.17
C ASP A 134 -0.43 0.33 -19.80
N GLY A 135 0.03 1.11 -18.80
CA GLY A 135 0.52 0.59 -17.52
C GLY A 135 2.05 0.61 -17.41
N TRP A 136 2.53 0.38 -16.20
CA TRP A 136 3.92 0.60 -15.75
C TRP A 136 4.88 -0.43 -16.34
#